data_AF-A0A7H8JXX5-F1
#
_entry.id   AF-A0A7H8JXX5-F1
#
_cell.length_a   1.000
_cell.length_b   1.000
_cell.length_c   1.000
_cell.angle_alpha   90.00
_cell.angle_beta   90.00
_cell.angle_gamma   90.00
#
_symmetry.space_group_name_H-M   'P 1'
#
loop_
_entity.id
_entity.type
_entity.pdbx_description
1 polymer ?
#
loop_
_entity_poly.entity_id
_entity_poly.type
_entity_poly.pdbx_seq_one_letter_code
_entity_poly.pdbx_strand_id
1 'polypeptide(L)'
;MTDTHHPPDEVRAALRTLAADHVEAVRALLDGIADPVARERAARFYTDELLPDVVQGGAKSVRREAIRELRGQGLTLREVSGLTGLSVPRVDQLAKGK
;
A
#
# COMPACT_ATOMS: atom_id res chain seq x y z
N MET A 1 3.02 -0.90 27.58
CA MET A 1 2.29 -1.81 26.67
C MET A 1 1.87 -0.97 25.48
N THR A 2 2.48 -1.18 24.31
CA THR A 2 2.07 -0.50 23.07
C THR A 2 0.89 -1.26 22.49
N ASP A 3 -0.32 -0.74 22.69
CA ASP A 3 -1.52 -1.20 21.99
C ASP A 3 -1.29 -0.99 20.49
N THR A 4 -0.87 -2.06 19.82
CA THR A 4 -0.67 -2.07 18.39
C THR A 4 -2.05 -2.12 17.76
N HIS A 5 -2.53 -0.96 17.31
CA HIS A 5 -3.83 -0.86 16.67
C HIS A 5 -3.74 -1.48 15.28
N HIS A 6 -4.04 -2.78 15.20
CA HIS A 6 -4.21 -3.46 13.92
C HIS A 6 -5.48 -2.94 13.23
N PRO A 7 -5.50 -2.89 11.89
CA PRO A 7 -6.75 -2.66 11.17
C PRO A 7 -7.75 -3.74 11.60
N PRO A 8 -9.05 -3.40 11.72
CA PRO A 8 -10.08 -4.40 12.02
C PRO A 8 -9.97 -5.60 11.09
N ASP A 9 -10.18 -6.81 11.61
CA ASP A 9 -10.00 -8.03 10.82
C ASP A 9 -10.89 -8.07 9.58
N GLU A 10 -12.07 -7.45 9.64
CA GLU A 10 -12.97 -7.24 8.50
C GLU A 10 -12.31 -6.42 7.39
N VAL A 11 -11.63 -5.32 7.72
CA VAL A 11 -10.90 -4.49 6.75
C VAL A 11 -9.74 -5.26 6.14
N ARG A 12 -9.02 -6.05 6.95
CA ARG A 12 -7.92 -6.90 6.45
C ARG A 12 -8.43 -7.98 5.52
N ALA A 13 -9.57 -8.60 5.84
CA ALA A 13 -10.21 -9.59 4.98
C ALA A 13 -10.67 -8.96 3.66
N ALA A 14 -11.36 -7.82 3.73
CA ALA A 14 -11.81 -7.09 2.54
C ALA A 14 -10.65 -6.68 1.62
N LEU A 15 -9.55 -6.13 2.17
CA LEU A 15 -8.36 -5.78 1.40
C LEU A 15 -7.71 -7.00 0.73
N ARG A 16 -7.70 -8.16 1.42
CA ARG A 16 -7.19 -9.40 0.83
C ARG A 16 -8.07 -9.89 -0.31
N THR A 17 -9.39 -9.87 -0.15
CA THR A 17 -10.33 -10.24 -1.21
C THR A 17 -10.16 -9.34 -2.43
N LEU A 18 -10.14 -8.01 -2.23
CA LEU A 18 -9.95 -7.06 -3.33
C LEU A 18 -8.61 -7.25 -4.05
N ALA A 19 -7.53 -7.51 -3.32
CA ALA A 19 -6.24 -7.78 -3.92
C ALA A 19 -6.23 -9.10 -4.72
N ALA A 20 -6.88 -10.14 -4.20
CA ALA A 20 -7.02 -11.41 -4.90
C ALA A 20 -7.84 -11.27 -6.19
N ASP A 21 -8.98 -10.59 -6.12
CA ASP A 21 -9.86 -10.35 -7.27
C ASP A 21 -9.13 -9.56 -8.36
N HIS A 22 -8.33 -8.54 -7.97
CA HIS A 22 -7.53 -7.77 -8.90
C HIS A 22 -6.46 -8.63 -9.60
N VAL A 23 -5.73 -9.45 -8.84
CA VAL A 23 -4.69 -10.34 -9.39
C VAL A 23 -5.29 -11.35 -10.36
N GLU A 24 -6.42 -11.97 -10.00
CA GLU A 24 -7.11 -12.92 -10.88
C GLU A 24 -7.64 -12.24 -12.15
N ALA A 25 -8.20 -11.03 -12.05
CA ALA A 25 -8.65 -10.28 -13.23
C ALA A 25 -7.50 -9.93 -14.18
N VAL A 26 -6.35 -9.49 -13.66
CA VAL A 26 -5.15 -9.21 -14.47
C VAL A 26 -4.65 -10.49 -15.13
N ARG A 27 -4.57 -11.59 -14.38
CA ARG A 27 -4.15 -12.89 -14.91
C ARG A 27 -5.06 -13.36 -16.06
N ALA A 28 -6.38 -13.29 -15.88
CA ALA A 28 -7.34 -13.68 -16.91
C ALA A 28 -7.18 -12.86 -18.20
N LEU A 29 -6.91 -11.56 -18.08
CA LEU A 29 -6.65 -10.69 -19.23
C LEU A 29 -5.36 -11.09 -19.95
N LEU A 30 -4.29 -11.39 -19.22
CA LEU A 30 -3.02 -11.84 -19.80
C LEU A 30 -3.15 -13.21 -20.47
N ASP A 31 -3.86 -14.15 -19.84
CA ASP A 31 -4.09 -15.49 -20.40
C ASP A 31 -4.90 -15.46 -21.70
N GLY A 32 -5.75 -14.44 -21.87
CA GLY A 32 -6.49 -14.18 -23.12
C GLY A 32 -5.61 -13.73 -24.30
N ILE A 33 -4.35 -13.35 -24.08
CA ILE A 33 -3.44 -12.88 -25.14
C ILE A 33 -2.79 -14.10 -25.81
N ALA A 34 -3.20 -14.44 -27.03
CA ALA A 34 -2.72 -15.62 -27.74
C ALA A 34 -1.22 -15.61 -28.07
N ASP A 35 -0.69 -14.46 -28.51
CA ASP A 35 0.73 -14.31 -28.82
C ASP A 35 1.57 -14.26 -27.53
N PRO A 36 2.52 -15.22 -27.32
CA PRO A 36 3.35 -15.24 -26.13
C PRO A 36 4.23 -13.99 -25.98
N VAL A 37 4.67 -13.37 -27.08
CA VAL A 37 5.48 -12.14 -27.02
C VAL A 37 4.62 -10.95 -26.58
N ALA A 38 3.42 -10.80 -27.13
CA ALA A 38 2.47 -9.79 -26.68
C ALA A 38 2.07 -9.99 -25.20
N ARG A 39 1.88 -11.24 -24.77
CA ARG A 39 1.55 -11.58 -23.37
C ARG A 39 2.66 -11.18 -22.41
N GLU A 40 3.92 -11.48 -22.74
CA GLU A 40 5.08 -11.06 -21.94
C GLU A 40 5.15 -9.54 -21.82
N ARG A 41 5.01 -8.82 -22.95
CA ARG A 41 5.06 -7.35 -22.95
C ARG A 41 3.95 -6.74 -22.11
N ALA A 42 2.73 -7.28 -22.18
CA ALA A 42 1.60 -6.81 -21.37
C ALA A 42 1.83 -7.10 -19.88
N ALA A 43 2.38 -8.27 -19.54
CA ALA A 43 2.74 -8.60 -18.17
C ALA A 43 3.81 -7.63 -17.63
N ARG A 44 4.86 -7.36 -18.42
CA ARG A 44 5.92 -6.41 -18.06
C ARG A 44 5.39 -4.99 -17.87
N PHE A 45 4.52 -4.53 -18.77
CA PHE A 45 3.86 -3.23 -18.63
C PHE A 45 3.09 -3.14 -17.30
N TYR A 46 2.34 -4.18 -16.95
CA TYR A 46 1.63 -4.22 -15.67
C TYR A 46 2.58 -4.20 -14.47
N THR A 47 3.67 -4.98 -14.47
CA THR A 47 4.60 -5.06 -13.33
C THR A 47 5.49 -3.86 -13.16
N ASP A 48 5.96 -3.28 -14.26
CA ASP A 48 7.03 -2.29 -14.25
C ASP A 48 6.49 -0.87 -14.33
N GLU A 49 5.30 -0.68 -14.92
CA GLU A 49 4.71 0.64 -15.13
C GLU A 49 3.47 0.84 -14.25
N LEU A 50 2.50 -0.09 -14.30
CA LEU A 50 1.22 0.11 -13.59
C LEU A 50 1.28 -0.17 -12.08
N LEU A 51 1.85 -1.32 -11.67
CA LEU A 51 1.92 -1.71 -10.27
C LEU A 51 2.65 -0.68 -9.39
N PRO A 52 3.80 -0.13 -9.81
CA PRO A 52 4.49 0.92 -9.07
C PRO A 52 3.60 2.16 -8.87
N ASP A 53 2.85 2.58 -9.89
CA ASP A 53 1.95 3.73 -9.79
C ASP A 53 0.81 3.49 -8.80
N VAL A 54 0.21 2.29 -8.80
CA VAL A 54 -0.82 1.91 -7.82
C VAL A 54 -0.26 1.92 -6.40
N VAL A 55 0.94 1.36 -6.19
CA VAL A 55 1.56 1.23 -4.87
C VAL A 55 2.10 2.57 -4.34
N GLN A 56 2.80 3.34 -5.19
CA GLN A 56 3.38 4.63 -4.83
C GLN A 56 2.33 5.74 -4.76
N GLY A 57 1.32 5.70 -5.63
CA GLY A 57 0.24 6.69 -5.69
C GLY A 57 -0.81 6.48 -4.60
N GLY A 58 -1.34 5.26 -4.46
CA GLY A 58 -2.44 4.98 -3.53
C GLY A 58 -1.97 4.76 -2.09
N ALA A 59 -1.48 3.54 -1.81
CA ALA A 59 -1.20 3.11 -0.44
C ALA A 59 -0.13 3.97 0.26
N LYS A 60 0.92 4.41 -0.45
CA LYS A 60 1.94 5.28 0.12
C LYS A 60 1.40 6.69 0.41
N SER A 61 0.43 7.21 -0.35
CA SER A 61 -0.21 8.50 -0.01
C SER A 61 -1.04 8.38 1.26
N VAL A 62 -1.91 7.37 1.35
CA VAL A 62 -2.75 7.12 2.54
C VAL A 62 -1.88 7.00 3.80
N ARG A 63 -0.74 6.30 3.72
CA ARG A 63 0.21 6.20 4.84
C ARG A 63 0.81 7.54 5.24
N ARG A 64 1.18 8.39 4.27
CA ARG A 64 1.74 9.72 4.55
C ARG A 64 0.68 10.64 5.16
N GLU A 65 -0.53 10.61 4.63
CA GLU A 65 -1.68 11.38 5.12
C GLU A 65 -2.02 11.00 6.56
N ALA A 66 -2.16 9.71 6.86
CA ALA A 66 -2.44 9.24 8.21
C ALA A 66 -1.37 9.68 9.23
N ILE A 67 -0.08 9.62 8.87
CA ILE A 67 1.00 10.12 9.74
C ILE A 67 0.92 11.63 9.91
N ARG A 68 0.63 12.39 8.85
CA ARG A 68 0.49 13.85 8.93
C ARG A 68 -0.71 14.27 9.77
N GLU A 69 -1.82 13.55 9.69
CA GLU A 69 -3.01 13.77 10.51
C GLU A 69 -2.68 13.59 12.00
N LEU A 70 -2.05 12.47 12.37
CA LEU A 70 -1.61 12.22 13.75
C LEU A 70 -0.65 13.32 14.25
N ARG A 71 0.24 13.81 13.38
CA ARG A 71 1.13 14.94 13.70
C ARG A 71 0.38 16.26 13.85
N GLY A 72 -0.68 16.48 13.06
CA GLY A 72 -1.56 17.65 13.15
C GLY A 72 -2.38 17.68 14.45
N GLN A 73 -2.63 16.52 15.06
CA GLN A 73 -3.25 16.39 16.39
C GLN A 73 -2.29 16.74 17.55
N GLY A 74 -1.06 17.17 17.25
CA GLY A 74 -0.07 17.56 18.27
C GLY A 74 0.80 16.43 18.80
N LEU A 75 0.65 15.19 18.30
CA LEU A 75 1.45 14.05 18.73
C LEU A 75 2.91 14.16 18.28
N THR A 76 3.82 13.79 19.17
CA THR A 76 5.26 13.71 18.90
C THR A 76 5.60 12.50 18.02
N LEU A 77 6.80 12.48 17.41
CA LEU A 77 7.25 11.33 16.62
C LEU A 77 7.27 10.02 17.43
N ARG A 78 7.57 10.11 18.73
CA ARG A 78 7.67 8.96 19.63
C ARG A 78 6.29 8.40 19.96
N GLU A 79 5.31 9.26 20.19
CA GLU A 79 3.91 8.84 20.43
C GLU A 79 3.32 8.20 19.18
N VAL A 80 3.50 8.81 18.00
CA VAL A 80 3.06 8.23 16.72
C VAL A 80 3.75 6.89 16.43
N SER A 81 5.04 6.77 16.75
CA SER A 81 5.78 5.51 16.66
C SER A 81 5.17 4.42 17.55
N GLY A 82 4.79 4.77 18.79
CA GLY A 82 4.12 3.86 19.71
C GLY A 82 2.75 3.38 19.21
N LEU A 83 1.94 4.27 18.62
CA LEU A 83 0.61 3.95 18.10
C LEU A 83 0.65 3.09 16.83
N THR A 84 1.57 3.40 15.92
CA THR A 84 1.62 2.79 14.58
C THR A 84 2.52 1.55 14.51
N GLY A 85 3.33 1.31 15.54
CA GLY A 85 4.37 0.27 15.52
C GLY A 85 5.53 0.56 14.56
N LEU A 86 5.58 1.75 13.96
CA LEU A 86 6.69 2.18 13.09
C LEU A 86 7.86 2.67 13.93
N SER A 87 9.08 2.55 13.40
CA SER A 87 10.24 3.21 14.00
C SER A 87 10.14 4.74 13.87
N VAL A 88 10.67 5.47 14.85
CA VAL A 88 10.71 6.95 14.83
C VAL A 88 11.27 7.53 13.53
N PRO A 89 12.39 7.03 12.96
CA PRO A 89 12.89 7.51 11.67
C PRO A 89 11.89 7.28 10.52
N ARG A 90 11.13 6.18 10.55
CA ARG A 90 10.14 5.89 9.52
C ARG A 90 8.94 6.83 9.59
N VAL A 91 8.50 7.17 10.80
CA VAL A 91 7.47 8.20 11.02
C VAL A 91 7.93 9.55 10.49
N ASP A 92 9.17 9.95 10.77
CA ASP A 92 9.75 11.22 10.29
C ASP A 92 9.81 11.29 8.75
N GLN A 93 10.23 10.22 8.09
CA GLN A 93 10.23 10.11 6.62
C GLN A 93 8.82 10.30 6.05
N LEU A 94 7.83 9.58 6.59
CA LEU A 94 6.44 9.66 6.12
C LEU A 94 5.84 11.06 6.34
N ALA A 95 6.09 11.69 7.49
CA ALA A 95 5.63 13.05 7.77
C ALA A 95 6.19 14.05 6.74
N LYS A 96 7.50 13.94 6.43
CA LYS A 96 8.20 14.78 5.44
C LYS A 96 7.89 14.41 3.98
N GLY A 97 7.15 13.34 3.73
CA GLY A 97 6.80 12.86 2.40
C GLY A 97 7.94 12.18 1.64
N LYS A 98 8.95 11.68 2.36
CA LYS A 98 10.12 10.97 1.81
C LYS A 98 9.88 9.46 1.71
#